data_AF-A0A947XCK1-F1
#
_entry.id   AF-A0A947XCK1-F1
#
_cell.length_a   1.000
_cell.length_b   1.000
_cell.length_c   1.000
_cell.angle_alpha   90.00
_cell.angle_beta   90.00
_cell.angle_gamma   90.00
#
_symmetry.space_group_name_H-M   'P 1'
#
loop_
_entity.id
_entity.type
_entity.pdbx_description
1 polymer ?
#
loop_
_entity_poly.entity_id
_entity_poly.type
_entity_poly.pdbx_seq_one_letter_code
_entity_poly.pdbx_strand_id
1 'polypeptide(L)'
;MLNVATESAASRPVPPTETAEAAAVDMRYADYKIIRRNGAVVGFAPNKIAIAVTKAFIAVQGGQAAASARIRELVESITNQVTAALMRRTPNGGTFHIEDIQDQVELALMRSGEHEVARSYVLYREKRTQERAAQKAAGVPEVTLHVIEDGVKKPLDTARLAGLLADACAGLGDNVRAEPIMHTVLRDLYDGVPMAEVEKALVLAARSMIEQDPAYSQVTARLLLVSIRHEVLGETVTQAEMGARYAEYFPAYIKKGIAAELLDEKLAQFDLARLSAVLDADRDYQFGYLGLQTLYDRYFLHIEESRIELPQAFFMRVAMGLAINEVDREARAIEFYQVLSRS
;
A
#
# COMPACT_ATOMS: atom_id res chain seq x y z
N MET A 1 72.36 -36.04 -9.95
CA MET A 1 71.60 -35.43 -8.84
C MET A 1 71.48 -33.94 -9.11
N LEU A 2 70.33 -33.35 -8.71
CA LEU A 2 69.86 -31.97 -8.92
C LEU A 2 69.07 -31.64 -10.19
N ASN A 3 67.77 -31.89 -10.03
CA ASN A 3 66.57 -31.17 -10.45
C ASN A 3 66.69 -29.62 -10.46
N VAL A 4 66.00 -28.93 -11.40
CA VAL A 4 64.91 -27.93 -11.20
C VAL A 4 64.81 -26.87 -12.31
N ALA A 5 63.62 -26.84 -12.93
CA ALA A 5 62.82 -25.73 -13.49
C ALA A 5 63.36 -24.78 -14.59
N THR A 6 62.81 -24.97 -15.80
CA THR A 6 62.41 -23.88 -16.71
C THR A 6 61.00 -23.40 -16.35
N GLU A 7 60.87 -22.14 -15.93
CA GLU A 7 59.60 -21.45 -15.72
C GLU A 7 58.89 -21.22 -17.06
N SER A 8 57.71 -21.85 -17.23
CA SER A 8 56.75 -21.52 -18.27
C SER A 8 55.81 -20.45 -17.75
N ALA A 9 55.69 -19.35 -18.48
CA ALA A 9 54.78 -18.25 -18.19
C ALA A 9 53.32 -18.75 -18.06
N ALA A 10 52.77 -18.67 -16.83
CA ALA A 10 51.38 -19.00 -16.55
C ALA A 10 50.48 -17.83 -16.99
N SER A 11 49.60 -18.12 -17.95
CA SER A 11 48.47 -17.30 -18.34
C SER A 11 47.56 -17.03 -17.13
N ARG A 12 47.34 -15.74 -16.82
CA ARG A 12 46.35 -15.31 -15.82
C ARG A 12 44.94 -15.49 -16.40
N PRO A 13 43.97 -16.00 -15.61
CA PRO A 13 42.58 -16.06 -16.06
C PRO A 13 42.00 -14.64 -16.14
N VAL A 14 41.56 -14.27 -17.33
CA VAL A 14 40.78 -13.05 -17.60
C VAL A 14 39.41 -13.21 -16.93
N PRO A 15 38.93 -12.25 -16.12
CA PRO A 15 37.58 -12.30 -15.56
C PRO A 15 36.54 -12.25 -16.69
N PRO A 16 35.40 -12.95 -16.58
CA PRO A 16 34.37 -12.89 -17.60
C PRO A 16 33.82 -11.47 -17.67
N THR A 17 34.06 -10.81 -18.80
CA THR A 17 33.44 -9.54 -19.16
C THR A 17 31.94 -9.78 -19.25
N GLU A 18 31.18 -9.30 -18.27
CA GLU A 18 29.74 -9.12 -18.40
C GLU A 18 29.52 -8.10 -19.52
N THR A 19 29.33 -8.58 -20.74
CA THR A 19 28.76 -7.78 -21.82
C THR A 19 27.35 -7.39 -21.39
N ALA A 20 27.22 -6.13 -20.98
CA ALA A 20 25.94 -5.44 -20.86
C ALA A 20 25.27 -5.40 -22.24
N GLU A 21 24.54 -6.46 -22.59
CA GLU A 21 23.53 -6.39 -23.65
C GLU A 21 22.44 -5.42 -23.18
N ALA A 22 22.50 -4.20 -23.70
CA ALA A 22 21.40 -3.27 -23.67
C ALA A 22 20.22 -3.93 -24.42
N ALA A 23 19.32 -4.57 -23.68
CA ALA A 23 18.07 -5.06 -24.22
C ALA A 23 17.34 -3.88 -24.88
N ALA A 24 17.13 -3.97 -26.20
CA ALA A 24 16.37 -2.97 -26.94
C ALA A 24 15.02 -2.74 -26.24
N VAL A 25 14.79 -1.52 -25.76
CA VAL A 25 13.53 -1.14 -25.12
C VAL A 25 12.48 -1.06 -26.22
N ASP A 26 11.62 -2.06 -26.29
CA ASP A 26 10.48 -2.07 -27.21
C ASP A 26 9.50 -0.97 -26.77
N MET A 27 9.46 0.12 -27.54
CA MET A 27 8.66 1.31 -27.20
C MET A 27 7.16 1.01 -27.07
N ARG A 28 6.67 -0.11 -27.63
CA ARG A 28 5.29 -0.58 -27.46
C ARG A 28 4.91 -0.85 -26.01
N TYR A 29 5.91 -1.08 -25.15
CA TYR A 29 5.69 -1.40 -23.73
C TYR A 29 6.29 -0.37 -22.77
N ALA A 30 6.64 0.83 -23.25
CA ALA A 30 7.32 1.86 -22.45
C ALA A 30 6.52 2.25 -21.18
N ASP A 31 5.19 2.27 -21.32
CA ASP A 31 4.22 2.63 -20.29
C ASP A 31 3.90 1.50 -19.30
N TYR A 32 4.54 0.34 -19.45
CA TYR A 32 4.34 -0.82 -18.59
C TYR A 32 5.55 -1.11 -17.71
N LYS A 33 5.28 -1.32 -16.42
CA LYS A 33 6.31 -1.58 -15.42
C LYS A 33 6.02 -2.87 -14.64
N ILE A 34 7.06 -3.45 -14.06
CA ILE A 34 6.98 -4.64 -13.21
C ILE A 34 7.53 -4.29 -11.84
N ILE A 35 6.74 -4.58 -10.81
CA ILE A 35 7.19 -4.55 -9.42
C ILE A 35 7.79 -5.91 -9.10
N ARG A 36 9.11 -5.93 -8.89
CA ARG A 36 9.84 -7.14 -8.48
C ARG A 36 9.54 -7.44 -7.01
N ARG A 37 9.84 -8.69 -6.60
CA ARG A 37 9.66 -9.16 -5.21
C ARG A 37 10.42 -8.35 -4.15
N ASN A 38 11.41 -7.57 -4.58
CA ASN A 38 12.22 -6.70 -3.73
C ASN A 38 11.73 -5.24 -3.76
N GLY A 39 10.54 -4.97 -4.30
CA GLY A 39 9.99 -3.63 -4.45
C GLY A 39 10.52 -2.85 -5.67
N ALA A 40 11.59 -3.31 -6.32
CA ALA A 40 12.17 -2.55 -7.43
C ALA A 40 11.22 -2.51 -8.64
N VAL A 41 11.01 -1.30 -9.18
CA VAL A 41 10.25 -1.09 -10.42
C VAL A 41 11.18 -1.19 -11.62
N VAL A 42 10.84 -2.04 -12.58
CA VAL A 42 11.59 -2.17 -13.84
C VAL A 42 10.65 -2.10 -15.04
N GLY A 43 11.18 -1.74 -16.22
CA GLY A 43 10.41 -1.77 -17.45
C GLY A 43 9.92 -3.18 -17.81
N PHE A 44 8.70 -3.29 -18.33
CA PHE A 44 8.18 -4.55 -18.85
C PHE A 44 8.94 -4.96 -20.12
N ALA A 45 9.39 -6.22 -20.17
CA ALA A 45 10.18 -6.75 -21.27
C ALA A 45 9.72 -8.18 -21.62
N PRO A 46 8.93 -8.37 -22.70
CA PRO A 46 8.45 -9.69 -23.12
C PRO A 46 9.56 -10.73 -23.33
N ASN A 47 10.74 -10.29 -23.77
CA ASN A 47 11.90 -11.18 -23.95
C ASN A 47 12.28 -11.92 -22.65
N LYS A 48 12.08 -11.32 -21.47
CA LYS A 48 12.34 -12.01 -20.19
C LYS A 48 11.37 -13.16 -19.95
N ILE A 49 10.12 -13.05 -20.43
CA ILE A 49 9.12 -14.12 -20.41
C ILE A 49 9.56 -15.24 -21.35
N ALA A 50 9.91 -14.91 -22.59
CA ALA A 50 10.40 -15.88 -23.57
C ALA A 50 11.61 -16.69 -23.04
N ILE A 51 12.57 -16.02 -22.40
CA ILE A 51 13.72 -16.68 -21.76
C ILE A 51 13.27 -17.63 -20.65
N ALA A 52 12.34 -17.22 -19.78
CA ALA A 52 11.84 -18.04 -18.69
C ALA A 52 11.09 -19.29 -19.20
N VAL A 53 10.23 -19.12 -20.20
CA VAL A 53 9.49 -20.22 -20.83
C VAL A 53 10.45 -21.17 -21.55
N THR A 54 11.45 -20.66 -22.28
CA THR A 54 12.49 -21.48 -22.92
C THR A 54 13.24 -22.35 -21.91
N LYS A 55 13.62 -21.78 -20.75
CA LYS A 55 14.26 -22.55 -19.67
C LYS A 55 13.36 -23.67 -19.15
N ALA A 56 12.05 -23.46 -19.09
CA ALA A 56 11.09 -24.48 -18.69
C ALA A 56 11.07 -25.65 -19.68
N PHE A 57 11.04 -25.36 -20.99
CA PHE A 57 11.11 -26.40 -22.03
C PHE A 57 12.43 -27.18 -21.98
N ILE A 58 13.56 -26.48 -21.84
CA ILE A 58 14.89 -27.12 -21.74
C ILE A 58 14.96 -28.03 -20.52
N ALA A 59 14.36 -27.64 -19.39
CA ALA A 59 14.36 -28.45 -18.17
C ALA A 59 13.63 -29.79 -18.32
N VAL A 60 12.62 -29.88 -19.20
CA VAL A 60 11.84 -31.11 -19.43
C VAL A 60 12.38 -31.91 -20.62
N GLN A 61 12.71 -31.24 -21.72
CA GLN A 61 13.04 -31.88 -23.00
C GLN A 61 14.56 -31.94 -23.29
N GLY A 62 15.40 -31.39 -22.40
CA GLY A 62 16.85 -31.38 -22.52
C GLY A 62 17.41 -30.30 -23.47
N GLY A 63 18.73 -30.24 -23.61
CA GLY A 63 19.42 -29.18 -24.37
C GLY A 63 19.05 -29.10 -25.86
N GLN A 64 18.57 -30.20 -26.46
CA GLN A 64 18.09 -30.23 -27.85
C GLN A 64 16.85 -29.34 -28.06
N ALA A 65 16.12 -29.03 -26.98
CA ALA A 65 14.99 -28.13 -27.02
C ALA A 65 15.38 -26.69 -27.42
N ALA A 66 16.60 -26.26 -27.09
CA ALA A 66 17.07 -24.91 -27.37
C ALA A 66 17.22 -24.62 -28.88
N ALA A 67 17.47 -25.65 -29.69
CA ALA A 67 17.65 -25.54 -31.14
C ALA A 67 16.35 -25.78 -31.94
N SER A 68 15.31 -26.31 -31.30
CA SER A 68 14.06 -26.71 -31.96
C SER A 68 13.28 -25.51 -32.51
N ALA A 69 12.93 -25.53 -33.80
CA ALA A 69 12.08 -24.51 -34.42
C ALA A 69 10.67 -24.51 -33.81
N ARG A 70 10.08 -25.71 -33.62
CA ARG A 70 8.76 -25.89 -33.00
C ARG A 70 8.69 -25.27 -31.60
N ILE A 71 9.73 -25.44 -30.80
CA ILE A 71 9.75 -24.90 -29.43
C ILE A 71 9.88 -23.38 -29.45
N ARG A 72 10.69 -22.82 -30.37
CA ARG A 72 10.78 -21.36 -30.54
C ARG A 72 9.43 -20.75 -30.91
N GLU A 73 8.71 -21.34 -31.85
CA GLU A 73 7.34 -20.91 -32.22
C GLU A 73 6.36 -21.01 -31.04
N LEU A 74 6.46 -22.08 -30.25
CA LEU A 74 5.60 -22.28 -29.09
C LEU A 74 5.91 -21.27 -27.96
N VAL A 75 7.19 -21.02 -27.68
CA VAL A 75 7.64 -20.01 -26.73
C VAL A 75 7.15 -18.62 -27.16
N GLU A 76 7.25 -18.29 -28.44
CA GLU A 76 6.76 -17.03 -28.99
C GLU A 76 5.24 -16.90 -28.83
N SER A 77 4.48 -17.94 -29.19
CA SER A 77 3.04 -18.00 -29.01
C SER A 77 2.62 -17.82 -27.55
N ILE A 78 3.25 -18.54 -26.62
CA ILE A 78 3.00 -18.40 -25.18
C ILE A 78 3.34 -17.00 -24.70
N THR A 79 4.49 -16.45 -25.11
CA THR A 79 4.92 -15.09 -24.72
C THR A 79 3.90 -14.04 -25.19
N ASN A 80 3.39 -14.18 -26.41
CA ASN A 80 2.38 -13.30 -26.97
C ASN A 80 1.03 -13.42 -26.23
N GLN A 81 0.62 -14.65 -25.86
CA GLN A 81 -0.59 -14.87 -25.06
C GLN A 81 -0.49 -14.23 -23.67
N VAL A 82 0.63 -14.43 -22.97
CA VAL A 82 0.89 -13.82 -21.66
C VAL A 82 0.86 -12.30 -21.75
N THR A 83 1.58 -11.76 -22.74
CA THR A 83 1.64 -10.31 -22.95
C THR A 83 0.25 -9.74 -23.23
N ALA A 84 -0.51 -10.34 -24.16
CA ALA A 84 -1.86 -9.89 -24.48
C ALA A 84 -2.81 -9.98 -23.28
N ALA A 85 -2.69 -10.99 -22.43
CA ALA A 85 -3.50 -11.14 -21.22
C ALA A 85 -3.21 -10.04 -20.19
N LEU A 86 -1.93 -9.71 -19.98
CA LEU A 86 -1.51 -8.63 -19.08
C LEU A 86 -2.00 -7.27 -19.59
N MET A 87 -1.76 -6.95 -20.87
CA MET A 87 -2.17 -5.66 -21.46
C MET A 87 -3.70 -5.46 -21.42
N ARG A 88 -4.48 -6.54 -21.57
CA ARG A 88 -5.96 -6.46 -21.52
C ARG A 88 -6.47 -6.01 -20.15
N ARG A 89 -5.75 -6.30 -19.05
CA ARG A 89 -6.13 -5.85 -17.70
C ARG A 89 -5.82 -4.38 -17.47
N THR A 90 -4.87 -3.81 -18.21
CA THR A 90 -4.41 -2.41 -18.05
C THR A 90 -4.16 -1.77 -19.43
N PRO A 91 -5.22 -1.42 -20.18
CA PRO A 91 -5.08 -1.00 -21.58
C PRO A 91 -4.33 0.33 -21.80
N ASN A 92 -4.21 1.17 -20.76
CA ASN A 92 -3.60 2.50 -20.85
C ASN A 92 -2.21 2.57 -20.18
N GLY A 93 -1.49 1.45 -20.09
CA GLY A 93 -0.27 1.36 -19.29
C GLY A 93 -0.55 1.03 -17.81
N GLY A 94 0.49 0.67 -17.08
CA GLY A 94 0.36 0.29 -15.67
C GLY A 94 1.50 -0.55 -15.11
N THR A 95 1.36 -0.94 -13.85
CA THR A 95 2.28 -1.80 -13.10
C THR A 95 1.69 -3.19 -12.92
N PHE A 96 2.53 -4.23 -13.02
CA PHE A 96 2.18 -5.62 -12.67
C PHE A 96 3.12 -6.15 -11.60
N HIS A 97 2.66 -7.05 -10.75
CA HIS A 97 3.58 -7.84 -9.94
C HIS A 97 4.23 -8.93 -10.77
N ILE A 98 5.46 -9.28 -10.41
CA ILE A 98 6.15 -10.40 -11.05
C ILE A 98 5.40 -11.73 -10.88
N GLU A 99 4.58 -11.88 -9.83
CA GLU A 99 3.71 -13.05 -9.64
C GLU A 99 2.59 -13.09 -10.70
N ASP A 100 1.97 -11.95 -11.06
CA ASP A 100 0.95 -11.91 -12.10
C ASP A 100 1.49 -12.47 -13.43
N ILE A 101 2.74 -12.14 -13.75
CA ILE A 101 3.41 -12.65 -14.95
C ILE A 101 3.61 -14.16 -14.85
N GLN A 102 4.04 -14.67 -13.69
CA GLN A 102 4.26 -16.11 -13.47
C GLN A 102 2.95 -16.90 -13.58
N ASP A 103 1.86 -16.39 -13.00
CA ASP A 103 0.54 -17.01 -13.08
C ASP A 103 0.01 -17.03 -14.53
N GLN A 104 0.22 -15.95 -15.29
CA GLN A 104 -0.14 -15.93 -16.72
C GLN A 104 0.71 -16.91 -17.55
N VAL A 105 2.00 -17.07 -17.23
CA VAL A 105 2.87 -18.06 -17.90
C VAL A 105 2.36 -19.48 -17.65
N GLU A 106 2.00 -19.81 -16.41
CA GLU A 106 1.44 -21.11 -16.05
C GLU A 106 0.13 -21.38 -16.78
N LEU A 107 -0.78 -20.40 -16.79
CA LEU A 107 -2.05 -20.51 -17.48
C LEU A 107 -1.87 -20.71 -18.99
N ALA A 108 -0.94 -19.99 -19.61
CA ALA A 108 -0.64 -20.12 -21.04
C ALA A 108 -0.03 -21.48 -21.38
N LEU A 109 0.92 -21.98 -20.57
CA LEU A 109 1.48 -23.33 -20.73
C LEU A 109 0.40 -24.42 -20.63
N MET A 110 -0.51 -24.30 -19.66
CA MET A 110 -1.63 -25.24 -19.51
C MET A 110 -2.59 -25.20 -20.71
N ARG A 111 -2.93 -24.00 -21.21
CA ARG A 111 -3.84 -23.82 -22.36
C ARG A 111 -3.24 -24.32 -23.67
N SER A 112 -1.92 -24.27 -23.81
CA SER A 112 -1.20 -24.83 -24.95
C SER A 112 -1.04 -26.35 -24.89
N GLY A 113 -1.55 -27.03 -23.85
CA GLY A 113 -1.45 -28.49 -23.69
C GLY A 113 -0.09 -28.97 -23.17
N GLU A 114 0.80 -28.05 -22.78
CA GLU A 114 2.17 -28.35 -22.35
C GLU A 114 2.19 -28.66 -20.83
N HIS A 115 1.41 -29.65 -20.44
CA HIS A 115 1.14 -29.96 -19.02
C HIS A 115 2.40 -30.37 -18.24
N GLU A 116 3.32 -31.10 -18.86
CA GLU A 116 4.57 -31.49 -18.21
C GLU A 116 5.49 -30.30 -17.97
N VAL A 117 5.57 -29.38 -18.95
CA VAL A 117 6.35 -28.15 -18.84
C VAL A 117 5.73 -27.21 -17.81
N ALA A 118 4.40 -27.06 -17.80
CA ALA A 118 3.67 -26.30 -16.78
C ALA A 118 3.97 -26.84 -15.37
N ARG A 119 3.87 -28.16 -15.16
CA ARG A 119 4.16 -28.80 -13.87
C ARG A 119 5.61 -28.55 -13.44
N SER A 120 6.57 -28.73 -14.35
CA SER A 120 7.99 -28.45 -14.08
C SER A 120 8.24 -26.99 -13.71
N TYR A 121 7.60 -26.06 -14.41
CA TYR A 121 7.67 -24.62 -14.14
C TYR A 121 7.16 -24.29 -12.73
N VAL A 122 5.99 -24.81 -12.36
CA VAL A 122 5.38 -24.62 -11.02
C VAL A 122 6.30 -25.17 -9.92
N LEU A 123 6.82 -26.40 -10.09
CA LEU A 123 7.73 -27.01 -9.12
C LEU A 123 9.03 -26.22 -8.98
N TYR A 124 9.58 -25.70 -10.08
CA TYR A 124 10.76 -24.85 -10.05
C TYR A 124 10.48 -23.52 -9.33
N ARG A 125 9.35 -22.88 -9.62
CA ARG A 125 8.90 -21.66 -8.93
C ARG A 125 8.81 -21.87 -7.43
N GLU A 126 8.16 -22.96 -7.02
CA GLU A 126 7.96 -23.34 -5.62
C GLU A 126 9.29 -23.61 -4.91
N LYS A 127 10.18 -24.39 -5.53
CA LYS A 127 11.53 -24.63 -5.00
C LYS A 127 12.30 -23.31 -4.79
N ARG A 128 12.24 -22.39 -5.75
CA ARG A 128 12.86 -21.06 -5.63
C ARG A 128 12.20 -20.21 -4.55
N THR A 129 10.91 -20.38 -4.29
CA THR A 129 10.21 -19.75 -3.15
C THR A 129 10.73 -20.28 -1.83
N GLN A 130 10.85 -21.60 -1.69
CA GLN A 130 11.40 -22.24 -0.49
C GLN A 130 12.86 -21.87 -0.24
N GLU A 131 13.70 -21.86 -1.27
CA GLU A 131 15.11 -21.43 -1.17
C GLU A 131 15.22 -19.99 -0.66
N ARG A 132 14.34 -19.09 -1.11
CA ARG A 132 14.31 -17.69 -0.65
C ARG A 132 13.79 -17.57 0.77
N ALA A 133 12.76 -18.34 1.14
CA ALA A 133 12.27 -18.40 2.53
C ALA A 133 13.36 -18.93 3.48
N ALA A 134 14.13 -19.93 3.05
CA ALA A 134 15.28 -20.44 3.81
C ALA A 134 16.41 -19.42 3.92
N GLN A 135 16.71 -18.66 2.85
CA GLN A 135 17.68 -17.55 2.89
C GLN A 135 17.22 -16.44 3.84
N LYS A 136 15.92 -16.13 3.89
CA LYS A 136 15.32 -15.20 4.85
C LYS A 136 15.50 -15.71 6.29
N ALA A 137 15.21 -16.98 6.55
CA ALA A 137 15.43 -17.61 7.86
C ALA A 137 16.91 -17.67 8.26
N ALA A 138 17.83 -17.72 7.29
CA ALA A 138 19.28 -17.71 7.49
C ALA A 138 19.87 -16.29 7.66
N GLY A 139 19.05 -15.24 7.73
CA GLY A 139 19.51 -13.88 8.01
C GLY A 139 20.17 -13.15 6.84
N VAL A 140 19.98 -13.62 5.60
CA VAL A 140 20.36 -12.82 4.41
C VAL A 140 19.50 -11.54 4.41
N PRO A 141 20.10 -10.34 4.34
CA PRO A 141 19.36 -9.09 4.50
C PRO A 141 18.24 -8.98 3.47
N GLU A 142 17.03 -8.77 3.97
CA GLU A 142 15.85 -8.49 3.15
C GLU A 142 16.05 -7.15 2.44
N VAL A 143 15.62 -7.05 1.17
CA VAL A 143 15.65 -5.75 0.50
C VAL A 143 14.70 -4.83 1.23
N THR A 144 15.27 -3.83 1.90
CA THR A 144 14.51 -2.83 2.63
C THR A 144 13.76 -1.97 1.61
N LEU A 145 12.43 -2.05 1.62
CA LEU A 145 11.58 -1.09 0.90
C LEU A 145 11.82 0.28 1.51
N HIS A 146 11.99 1.29 0.66
CA HIS A 146 12.05 2.69 1.10
C HIS A 146 10.77 3.41 0.69
N VAL A 147 10.41 4.41 1.48
CA VAL A 147 9.34 5.36 1.21
C VAL A 147 9.89 6.77 1.07
N ILE A 148 9.16 7.63 0.36
CA ILE A 148 9.42 9.06 0.32
C ILE A 148 8.45 9.75 1.28
N GLU A 149 8.98 10.41 2.30
CA GLU A 149 8.20 11.21 3.26
C GLU A 149 8.87 12.57 3.39
N ASP A 150 8.11 13.65 3.20
CA ASP A 150 8.63 15.03 3.16
C ASP A 150 9.80 15.23 2.20
N GLY A 151 9.77 14.54 1.06
CA GLY A 151 10.81 14.57 0.03
C GLY A 151 12.08 13.78 0.37
N VAL A 152 12.15 13.14 1.54
CA VAL A 152 13.29 12.34 1.99
C VAL A 152 13.01 10.86 1.82
N LYS A 153 13.93 10.15 1.17
CA LYS A 153 13.89 8.69 1.05
C LYS A 153 14.37 8.06 2.36
N LYS A 154 13.51 7.27 3.01
CA LYS A 154 13.85 6.55 4.25
C LYS A 154 13.34 5.11 4.22
N PRO A 155 13.94 4.18 4.99
CA PRO A 155 13.43 2.83 5.13
C PRO A 155 11.96 2.82 5.55
N LEU A 156 11.16 1.93 4.97
CA LEU A 156 9.80 1.68 5.40
C LEU A 156 9.82 1.08 6.81
N ASP A 157 9.22 1.79 7.76
CA ASP A 157 9.07 1.31 9.13
C ASP A 157 7.88 0.34 9.22
N THR A 158 8.15 -0.93 8.94
CA THR A 158 7.14 -1.99 8.98
C THR A 158 6.66 -2.28 10.40
N ALA A 159 7.47 -2.00 11.43
CA ALA A 159 7.09 -2.17 12.83
C ALA A 159 6.04 -1.11 13.23
N ARG A 160 6.25 0.15 12.82
CA ARG A 160 5.26 1.22 13.00
C ARG A 160 3.94 0.91 12.30
N LEU A 161 3.99 0.44 11.05
CA LEU A 161 2.78 0.03 10.33
C LEU A 161 2.05 -1.14 11.00
N ALA A 162 2.80 -2.11 11.54
CA ALA A 162 2.21 -3.24 12.25
C ALA A 162 1.52 -2.79 13.54
N GLY A 163 2.14 -1.87 14.30
CA GLY A 163 1.53 -1.26 15.47
C GLY A 163 0.23 -0.52 15.13
N LEU A 164 0.27 0.32 14.08
CA LEU A 164 -0.92 1.04 13.59
C LEU A 164 -2.08 0.10 13.24
N LEU A 165 -1.80 -0.99 12.53
CA LEU A 165 -2.81 -1.98 12.16
C LEU A 165 -3.32 -2.75 13.38
N ALA A 166 -2.45 -3.09 14.33
CA ALA A 166 -2.84 -3.75 15.56
C ALA A 166 -3.81 -2.87 16.38
N ASP A 167 -3.50 -1.59 16.52
CA ASP A 167 -4.36 -0.61 17.19
C ASP A 167 -5.70 -0.45 16.45
N ALA A 168 -5.68 -0.40 15.12
CA ALA A 168 -6.90 -0.33 14.32
C ALA A 168 -7.79 -1.58 14.51
N CYS A 169 -7.21 -2.77 14.67
CA CYS A 169 -7.93 -4.03 14.91
C CYS A 169 -8.35 -4.25 16.37
N ALA A 170 -7.82 -3.48 17.32
CA ALA A 170 -8.01 -3.72 18.74
C ALA A 170 -9.50 -3.69 19.15
N GLY A 171 -9.92 -4.70 19.91
CA GLY A 171 -11.28 -4.81 20.46
C GLY A 171 -12.36 -5.21 19.45
N LEU A 172 -12.00 -5.67 18.23
CA LEU A 172 -12.96 -6.04 17.18
C LEU A 172 -13.19 -7.55 17.02
N GLY A 173 -12.62 -8.35 17.93
CA GLY A 173 -12.74 -9.81 17.95
C GLY A 173 -11.63 -10.53 17.16
N ASP A 174 -11.51 -11.84 17.39
CA ASP A 174 -10.36 -12.64 16.95
C ASP A 174 -10.25 -12.84 15.42
N ASN A 175 -11.36 -12.62 14.69
CA ASN A 175 -11.40 -12.75 13.24
C ASN A 175 -10.84 -11.52 12.50
N VAL A 176 -10.69 -10.39 13.21
CA VAL A 176 -10.20 -9.14 12.66
C VAL A 176 -8.69 -9.05 12.89
N ARG A 177 -7.92 -9.23 11.82
CA ARG A 177 -6.48 -9.45 11.85
C ARG A 177 -5.73 -8.45 10.98
N ALA A 178 -4.59 -7.98 11.45
CA ALA A 178 -3.76 -7.00 10.78
C ALA A 178 -2.96 -7.60 9.62
N GLU A 179 -2.58 -8.87 9.74
CA GLU A 179 -1.63 -9.55 8.86
C GLU A 179 -2.09 -9.61 7.39
N PRO A 180 -3.37 -9.91 7.06
CA PRO A 180 -3.83 -9.90 5.68
C PRO A 180 -3.73 -8.52 5.01
N ILE A 181 -3.98 -7.45 5.78
CA ILE A 181 -3.88 -6.06 5.30
C ILE A 181 -2.41 -5.73 5.03
N MET A 182 -1.53 -6.00 6.00
CA MET A 182 -0.09 -5.80 5.85
C MET A 182 0.48 -6.57 4.65
N HIS A 183 0.11 -7.84 4.50
CA HIS A 183 0.58 -8.67 3.40
C HIS A 183 0.14 -8.12 2.04
N THR A 184 -1.12 -7.67 1.93
CA THR A 184 -1.65 -7.06 0.71
C THR A 184 -0.91 -5.78 0.36
N VAL A 185 -0.70 -4.89 1.34
CA VAL A 185 0.02 -3.64 1.11
C VAL A 185 1.47 -3.91 0.72
N LEU A 186 2.23 -4.67 1.50
CA LEU A 186 3.65 -4.95 1.21
C LEU A 186 3.86 -5.64 -0.14
N ARG A 187 2.90 -6.46 -0.56
CA ARG A 187 2.91 -7.05 -1.91
C ARG A 187 2.84 -5.96 -2.96
N ASP A 188 1.94 -4.98 -2.79
CA ASP A 188 1.57 -3.98 -3.80
C ASP A 188 2.49 -2.74 -3.83
N LEU A 189 3.30 -2.53 -2.79
CA LEU A 189 4.25 -1.43 -2.73
C LEU A 189 5.48 -1.61 -3.63
N TYR A 190 6.00 -0.47 -4.08
CA TYR A 190 7.27 -0.36 -4.79
C TYR A 190 8.28 0.51 -4.02
N ASP A 191 9.57 0.35 -4.31
CA ASP A 191 10.64 1.13 -3.66
C ASP A 191 10.56 2.60 -4.08
N GLY A 192 10.58 3.49 -3.09
CA GLY A 192 10.42 4.93 -3.29
C GLY A 192 8.97 5.39 -3.39
N VAL A 193 8.00 4.56 -3.02
CA VAL A 193 6.58 4.96 -2.93
C VAL A 193 6.40 6.11 -1.92
N PRO A 194 5.58 7.14 -2.22
CA PRO A 194 5.25 8.19 -1.24
C PRO A 194 4.55 7.60 -0.01
N MET A 195 4.87 8.09 1.20
CA MET A 195 4.24 7.61 2.43
C MET A 195 2.72 7.79 2.41
N ALA A 196 2.22 8.89 1.83
CA ALA A 196 0.79 9.12 1.65
C ALA A 196 0.10 8.06 0.76
N GLU A 197 0.82 7.45 -0.20
CA GLU A 197 0.29 6.32 -0.98
C GLU A 197 0.26 5.03 -0.16
N VAL A 198 1.22 4.82 0.75
CA VAL A 198 1.22 3.68 1.68
C VAL A 198 0.01 3.75 2.61
N GLU A 199 -0.29 4.92 3.17
CA GLU A 199 -1.48 5.12 4.02
C GLU A 199 -2.78 4.86 3.27
N LYS A 200 -2.90 5.37 2.04
CA LYS A 200 -4.05 5.08 1.15
C LYS A 200 -4.16 3.58 0.86
N ALA A 201 -3.03 2.90 0.62
CA ALA A 201 -3.01 1.46 0.36
C ALA A 201 -3.51 0.67 1.59
N LEU A 202 -3.16 1.07 2.81
CA LEU A 202 -3.66 0.46 4.05
C LEU A 202 -5.19 0.56 4.14
N VAL A 203 -5.75 1.75 3.89
CA VAL A 203 -7.20 1.97 3.89
C VAL A 203 -7.89 1.12 2.80
N LEU A 204 -7.35 1.09 1.58
CA LEU A 204 -7.93 0.30 0.49
C LEU A 204 -7.85 -1.21 0.75
N ALA A 205 -6.73 -1.70 1.28
CA ALA A 205 -6.58 -3.09 1.66
C ALA A 205 -7.55 -3.46 2.77
N ALA A 206 -7.66 -2.66 3.84
CA ALA A 206 -8.64 -2.87 4.91
C ALA A 206 -10.09 -2.86 4.40
N ARG A 207 -10.42 -1.94 3.49
CA ARG A 207 -11.76 -1.84 2.89
C ARG A 207 -12.15 -3.12 2.13
N SER A 208 -11.20 -3.73 1.42
CA SER A 208 -11.45 -4.99 0.69
C SER A 208 -11.79 -6.16 1.63
N MET A 209 -11.33 -6.10 2.89
CA MET A 209 -11.61 -7.12 3.89
C MET A 209 -13.04 -7.05 4.46
N ILE A 210 -13.79 -5.96 4.21
CA ILE A 210 -15.19 -5.81 4.65
C ILE A 210 -16.09 -6.89 4.06
N GLU A 211 -15.77 -7.38 2.85
CA GLU A 211 -16.50 -8.50 2.23
C GLU A 211 -16.31 -9.82 2.98
N GLN A 212 -15.22 -9.96 3.74
CA GLN A 212 -14.91 -11.15 4.53
C GLN A 212 -15.50 -11.04 5.94
N ASP A 213 -15.35 -9.88 6.59
CA ASP A 213 -15.93 -9.61 7.90
C ASP A 213 -16.35 -8.12 8.01
N PRO A 214 -17.63 -7.81 8.33
CA PRO A 214 -18.11 -6.44 8.47
C PRO A 214 -17.34 -5.59 9.49
N ALA A 215 -16.69 -6.20 10.49
CA ALA A 215 -15.91 -5.49 11.50
C ALA A 215 -14.69 -4.75 10.91
N TYR A 216 -14.19 -5.14 9.74
CA TYR A 216 -13.18 -4.36 9.00
C TYR A 216 -13.69 -2.98 8.57
N SER A 217 -14.99 -2.70 8.61
CA SER A 217 -15.53 -1.35 8.42
C SER A 217 -14.99 -0.39 9.49
N GLN A 218 -14.88 -0.84 10.75
CA GLN A 218 -14.29 -0.03 11.82
C GLN A 218 -12.77 0.06 11.68
N VAL A 219 -12.08 -1.01 11.30
CA VAL A 219 -10.62 -0.97 11.01
C VAL A 219 -10.33 0.08 9.92
N THR A 220 -11.09 0.03 8.84
CA THR A 220 -10.93 0.96 7.70
C THR A 220 -11.22 2.40 8.12
N ALA A 221 -12.24 2.63 8.96
CA ALA A 221 -12.53 3.95 9.52
C ALA A 221 -11.38 4.45 10.41
N ARG A 222 -10.84 3.61 11.30
CA ARG A 222 -9.72 3.97 12.19
C ARG A 222 -8.44 4.29 11.41
N LEU A 223 -8.17 3.58 10.31
CA LEU A 223 -7.05 3.90 9.42
C LEU A 223 -7.27 5.22 8.67
N LEU A 224 -8.48 5.45 8.15
CA LEU A 224 -8.82 6.73 7.51
C LEU A 224 -8.67 7.90 8.50
N LEU A 225 -9.13 7.71 9.73
CA LEU A 225 -9.05 8.70 10.80
C LEU A 225 -7.60 9.11 11.14
N VAL A 226 -6.63 8.21 11.00
CA VAL A 226 -5.21 8.53 11.17
C VAL A 226 -4.77 9.56 10.14
N SER A 227 -5.11 9.36 8.87
CA SER A 227 -4.78 10.32 7.81
C SER A 227 -5.53 11.65 8.01
N ILE A 228 -6.79 11.63 8.42
CA ILE A 228 -7.56 12.85 8.74
C ILE A 228 -6.90 13.65 9.86
N ARG A 229 -6.46 12.97 10.94
CA ARG A 229 -5.76 13.60 12.06
C ARG A 229 -4.44 14.22 11.61
N HIS A 230 -3.65 13.49 10.83
CA HIS A 230 -2.39 14.00 10.31
C HIS A 230 -2.60 15.24 9.43
N GLU A 231 -3.60 15.23 8.54
CA GLU A 231 -3.94 16.37 7.70
C GLU A 231 -4.36 17.60 8.52
N VAL A 232 -5.26 17.41 9.51
CA VAL A 232 -5.85 18.53 10.26
C VAL A 232 -4.90 19.07 11.34
N LEU A 233 -4.15 18.19 12.02
CA LEU A 233 -3.26 18.55 13.12
C LEU A 233 -1.81 18.81 12.67
N GLY A 234 -1.43 18.32 11.48
CA GLY A 234 -0.06 18.43 10.95
C GLY A 234 0.96 17.50 11.62
N GLU A 235 0.50 16.55 12.45
CA GLU A 235 1.35 15.60 13.15
C GLU A 235 0.64 14.25 13.33
N THR A 236 1.41 13.17 13.53
CA THR A 236 0.84 11.86 13.86
C THR A 236 0.44 11.84 15.33
N VAL A 237 -0.83 11.54 15.61
CA VAL A 237 -1.40 11.52 16.96
C VAL A 237 -2.10 10.18 17.20
N THR A 238 -1.80 9.55 18.33
CA THR A 238 -2.45 8.32 18.77
C THR A 238 -3.85 8.59 19.32
N GLN A 239 -4.69 7.56 19.40
CA GLN A 239 -6.03 7.70 19.99
C GLN A 239 -6.00 8.22 21.43
N ALA A 240 -5.03 7.75 22.24
CA ALA A 240 -4.90 8.14 23.63
C ALA A 240 -4.58 9.64 23.81
N GLU A 241 -3.87 10.24 22.84
CA GLU A 241 -3.50 11.66 22.88
C GLU A 241 -4.63 12.59 22.42
N MET A 242 -5.64 12.06 21.71
CA MET A 242 -6.69 12.88 21.09
C MET A 242 -7.57 13.63 22.08
N GLY A 243 -7.74 13.13 23.31
CA GLY A 243 -8.47 13.87 24.34
C GLY A 243 -7.85 15.25 24.61
N ALA A 244 -6.52 15.29 24.75
CA ALA A 244 -5.78 16.55 24.92
C ALA A 244 -5.77 17.37 23.62
N ARG A 245 -5.56 16.71 22.47
CA ARG A 245 -5.50 17.42 21.19
C ARG A 245 -6.80 18.10 20.82
N TYR A 246 -7.97 17.50 21.04
CA TYR A 246 -9.25 18.18 20.80
C TYR A 246 -9.39 19.47 21.62
N ALA A 247 -8.92 19.47 22.87
CA ALA A 247 -8.97 20.66 23.73
C ALA A 247 -8.12 21.82 23.19
N GLU A 248 -6.95 21.52 22.64
CA GLU A 248 -6.03 22.51 22.04
C GLU A 248 -6.50 22.96 20.64
N TYR A 249 -6.92 22.01 19.81
CA TYR A 249 -7.28 22.22 18.42
C TYR A 249 -8.62 22.96 18.26
N PHE A 250 -9.63 22.65 19.06
CA PHE A 250 -11.00 23.12 18.82
C PHE A 250 -11.15 24.66 18.83
N PRO A 251 -10.58 25.42 19.79
CA PRO A 251 -10.64 26.88 19.74
C PRO A 251 -9.90 27.48 18.54
N ALA A 252 -8.75 26.89 18.17
CA ALA A 252 -7.99 27.31 17.00
C ALA A 252 -8.75 27.05 15.69
N TYR A 253 -9.44 25.92 15.61
CA TYR A 253 -10.33 25.57 14.51
C TYR A 253 -11.45 26.59 14.33
N ILE A 254 -12.18 26.96 15.40
CA ILE A 254 -13.25 27.97 15.32
C ILE A 254 -12.70 29.30 14.79
N LYS A 255 -11.56 29.76 15.32
CA LYS A 255 -10.91 30.99 14.86
C LYS A 255 -10.50 30.90 13.38
N LYS A 256 -9.91 29.78 12.95
CA LYS A 256 -9.49 29.54 11.57
C LYS A 256 -10.69 29.52 10.61
N GLY A 257 -11.78 28.85 11.00
CA GLY A 257 -13.01 28.77 10.21
C GLY A 257 -13.72 30.12 10.07
N ILE A 258 -13.75 30.95 11.13
CA ILE A 258 -14.27 32.32 11.05
C ILE A 258 -13.41 33.19 10.13
N ALA A 259 -12.08 33.14 10.29
CA ALA A 259 -11.17 33.93 9.46
C ALA A 259 -11.24 33.57 7.96
N ALA A 260 -11.65 32.34 7.64
CA ALA A 260 -11.88 31.86 6.28
C ALA A 260 -13.34 32.04 5.82
N GLU A 261 -14.19 32.73 6.59
CA GLU A 261 -15.62 32.96 6.32
C GLU A 261 -16.46 31.67 6.18
N LEU A 262 -15.96 30.55 6.71
CA LEU A 262 -16.65 29.26 6.74
C LEU A 262 -17.58 29.10 7.94
N LEU A 263 -17.38 29.91 8.99
CA LEU A 263 -18.13 29.88 10.25
C LEU A 263 -18.67 31.27 10.61
N ASP A 264 -19.84 31.32 11.23
CA ASP A 264 -20.42 32.56 11.77
C ASP A 264 -19.59 33.05 12.98
N GLU A 265 -19.25 34.35 12.99
CA GLU A 265 -18.47 35.00 14.06
C GLU A 265 -19.10 34.83 15.45
N LYS A 266 -20.44 34.67 15.53
CA LYS A 266 -21.14 34.41 16.78
C LYS A 266 -20.71 33.11 17.46
N LEU A 267 -20.15 32.14 16.73
CA LEU A 267 -19.61 30.93 17.34
C LEU A 267 -18.44 31.22 18.29
N ALA A 268 -17.72 32.34 18.12
CA ALA A 268 -16.67 32.77 19.05
C ALA A 268 -17.21 33.34 20.37
N GLN A 269 -18.53 33.55 20.50
CA GLN A 269 -19.16 34.04 21.74
C GLN A 269 -19.39 32.93 22.78
N PHE A 270 -19.28 31.66 22.38
CA PHE A 270 -19.38 30.52 23.30
C PHE A 270 -18.13 30.42 24.18
N ASP A 271 -18.28 29.82 25.36
CA ASP A 271 -17.14 29.34 26.15
C ASP A 271 -16.48 28.12 25.47
N LEU A 272 -15.57 28.38 24.53
CA LEU A 272 -14.88 27.34 23.76
C LEU A 272 -14.03 26.41 24.62
N ALA A 273 -13.53 26.87 25.77
CA ALA A 273 -12.75 26.03 26.69
C ALA A 273 -13.66 25.02 27.40
N ARG A 274 -14.86 25.47 27.82
CA ARG A 274 -15.88 24.57 28.38
C ARG A 274 -16.37 23.56 27.35
N LEU A 275 -16.60 23.99 26.10
CA LEU A 275 -17.06 23.08 25.03
C LEU A 275 -15.99 22.08 24.61
N SER A 276 -14.74 22.52 24.49
CA SER A 276 -13.65 21.62 24.10
C SER A 276 -13.36 20.55 25.16
N ALA A 277 -13.57 20.86 26.44
CA ALA A 277 -13.39 19.92 27.55
C ALA A 277 -14.42 18.78 27.58
N VAL A 278 -15.55 18.90 26.86
CA VAL A 278 -16.57 17.83 26.79
C VAL A 278 -16.44 16.96 25.53
N LEU A 279 -15.53 17.29 24.62
CA LEU A 279 -15.29 16.50 23.41
C LEU A 279 -14.72 15.14 23.80
N ASP A 280 -15.37 14.09 23.30
CA ASP A 280 -15.10 12.71 23.65
C ASP A 280 -14.40 12.02 22.46
N ALA A 281 -13.08 11.93 22.53
CA ALA A 281 -12.25 11.39 21.47
C ALA A 281 -12.55 9.90 21.17
N ASP A 282 -13.03 9.14 22.16
CA ASP A 282 -13.34 7.72 22.00
C ASP A 282 -14.50 7.50 21.02
N ARG A 283 -15.34 8.52 20.80
CA ARG A 283 -16.41 8.47 19.80
C ARG A 283 -15.90 8.49 18.37
N ASP A 284 -14.67 8.91 18.12
CA ASP A 284 -14.08 8.76 16.78
C ASP A 284 -13.98 7.29 16.36
N TYR A 285 -13.89 6.36 17.32
CA TYR A 285 -13.80 4.92 17.06
C TYR A 285 -15.18 4.26 16.86
N GLN A 286 -16.28 5.00 17.00
CA GLN A 286 -17.64 4.51 16.78
C GLN A 286 -18.03 4.54 15.29
N PHE A 287 -17.28 5.27 14.46
CA PHE A 287 -17.58 5.36 13.04
C PHE A 287 -17.36 4.04 12.29
N GLY A 288 -18.33 3.70 11.45
CA GLY A 288 -18.10 2.83 10.30
C GLY A 288 -17.47 3.62 9.13
N TYR A 289 -16.78 2.91 8.24
CA TYR A 289 -16.01 3.52 7.15
C TYR A 289 -16.85 4.43 6.24
N LEU A 290 -18.03 3.97 5.80
CA LEU A 290 -18.89 4.75 4.91
C LEU A 290 -19.36 6.07 5.55
N GLY A 291 -19.66 6.04 6.85
CA GLY A 291 -20.07 7.21 7.61
C GLY A 291 -18.95 8.24 7.69
N LEU A 292 -17.76 7.82 8.12
CA LEU A 292 -16.60 8.71 8.20
C LEU A 292 -16.17 9.24 6.83
N GLN A 293 -16.14 8.39 5.80
CA GLN A 293 -15.80 8.79 4.44
C GLN A 293 -16.79 9.83 3.92
N THR A 294 -18.09 9.65 4.15
CA THR A 294 -19.11 10.61 3.71
C THR A 294 -18.91 11.96 4.37
N LEU A 295 -18.64 11.98 5.69
CA LEU A 295 -18.34 13.22 6.40
C LEU A 295 -17.09 13.90 5.85
N TYR A 296 -16.00 13.16 5.67
CA TYR A 296 -14.75 13.68 5.13
C TYR A 296 -14.90 14.27 3.72
N ASP A 297 -15.58 13.54 2.83
CA ASP A 297 -15.69 13.94 1.42
C ASP A 297 -16.61 15.16 1.23
N ARG A 298 -17.67 15.29 2.05
CA ARG A 298 -18.77 16.23 1.75
C ARG A 298 -19.11 17.24 2.85
N TYR A 299 -18.74 16.98 4.11
CA TYR A 299 -19.24 17.77 5.24
C TYR A 299 -18.15 18.45 6.05
N PHE A 300 -16.97 17.84 6.16
CA PHE A 300 -15.84 18.44 6.87
C PHE A 300 -15.34 19.68 6.15
N LEU A 301 -15.19 20.75 6.92
CA LEU A 301 -14.69 22.02 6.39
C LEU A 301 -13.24 21.88 5.91
N HIS A 302 -12.92 22.61 4.83
CA HIS A 302 -11.59 22.65 4.25
C HIS A 302 -11.26 24.05 3.72
N ILE A 303 -9.97 24.34 3.63
CA ILE A 303 -9.41 25.55 3.03
C ILE A 303 -8.35 25.10 2.02
N GLU A 304 -8.45 25.56 0.77
CA GLU A 304 -7.51 25.16 -0.29
C GLU A 304 -7.34 23.63 -0.37
N GLU A 305 -8.46 22.91 -0.36
CA GLU A 305 -8.57 21.44 -0.35
C GLU A 305 -8.09 20.74 0.94
N SER A 306 -7.35 21.41 1.82
CA SER A 306 -6.90 20.88 3.10
C SER A 306 -8.01 20.93 4.16
N ARG A 307 -8.35 19.78 4.71
CA ARG A 307 -9.32 19.64 5.80
C ARG A 307 -8.83 20.36 7.04
N ILE A 308 -9.76 21.06 7.68
CA ILE A 308 -9.50 21.76 8.95
C ILE A 308 -10.38 21.23 10.08
N GLU A 309 -11.24 20.24 9.82
CA GLU A 309 -12.27 19.76 10.74
C GLU A 309 -12.09 18.28 11.10
N LEU A 310 -12.13 17.99 12.41
CA LEU A 310 -12.15 16.63 12.96
C LEU A 310 -13.58 16.17 13.33
N PRO A 311 -13.84 14.85 13.45
CA PRO A 311 -15.20 14.34 13.63
C PRO A 311 -15.94 14.87 14.86
N GLN A 312 -15.31 14.94 16.04
CA GLN A 312 -16.00 15.50 17.22
C GLN A 312 -16.23 17.01 17.11
N ALA A 313 -15.32 17.72 16.44
CA ALA A 313 -15.46 19.15 16.19
C ALA A 313 -16.62 19.44 15.22
N PHE A 314 -16.83 18.57 14.22
CA PHE A 314 -18.00 18.62 13.33
C PHE A 314 -19.31 18.58 14.12
N PHE A 315 -19.48 17.58 14.98
CA PHE A 315 -20.71 17.47 15.78
C PHE A 315 -20.89 18.65 16.74
N MET A 316 -19.81 19.10 17.38
CA MET A 316 -19.87 20.25 18.28
C MET A 316 -20.20 21.54 17.52
N ARG A 317 -19.64 21.76 16.34
CA ARG A 317 -20.00 22.91 15.49
C ARG A 317 -21.49 22.91 15.15
N VAL A 318 -22.03 21.77 14.73
CA VAL A 318 -23.46 21.64 14.41
C VAL A 318 -24.30 21.94 15.65
N ALA A 319 -23.93 21.37 16.80
CA ALA A 319 -24.60 21.61 18.07
C ALA A 319 -24.57 23.09 18.50
N MET A 320 -23.44 23.78 18.36
CA MET A 320 -23.31 25.21 18.63
C MET A 320 -24.20 26.04 17.69
N GLY A 321 -24.24 25.69 16.40
CA GLY A 321 -25.11 26.35 15.43
C GLY A 321 -26.59 26.26 15.79
N LEU A 322 -27.04 25.10 16.29
CA LEU A 322 -28.41 24.91 16.77
C LEU A 322 -28.70 25.67 18.08
N ALA A 323 -27.71 25.81 18.96
CA ALA A 323 -27.85 26.46 20.26
C ALA A 323 -27.60 27.98 20.23
N ILE A 324 -27.32 28.58 19.08
CA ILE A 324 -26.80 29.96 18.99
C ILE A 324 -27.74 31.05 19.53
N ASN A 325 -29.05 30.76 19.60
CA ASN A 325 -30.06 31.69 20.12
C ASN A 325 -30.67 31.22 21.45
N GLU A 326 -30.12 30.17 22.05
CA GLU A 326 -30.57 29.67 23.36
C GLU A 326 -30.13 30.61 24.49
N VAL A 327 -30.84 30.53 25.62
CA VAL A 327 -30.53 31.34 26.81
C VAL A 327 -29.24 30.85 27.48
N ASP A 328 -29.10 29.53 27.65
CA ASP A 328 -27.87 28.87 28.11
C ASP A 328 -27.28 28.08 26.93
N ARG A 329 -26.54 28.81 26.08
CA ARG A 329 -26.04 28.30 24.81
C ARG A 329 -25.07 27.13 25.01
N GLU A 330 -24.17 27.23 26.00
CA GLU A 330 -23.21 26.18 26.32
C GLU A 330 -23.91 24.90 26.78
N ALA A 331 -24.86 24.99 27.71
CA ALA A 331 -25.55 23.79 28.18
C ALA A 331 -26.31 23.09 27.04
N ARG A 332 -26.98 23.86 26.17
CA ARG A 332 -27.70 23.30 25.02
C ARG A 332 -26.78 22.73 23.94
N ALA A 333 -25.67 23.41 23.63
CA ALA A 333 -24.67 22.88 22.71
C ALA A 333 -24.07 21.57 23.22
N ILE A 334 -23.77 21.47 24.52
CA ILE A 334 -23.29 20.21 25.13
C ILE A 334 -24.34 19.11 25.00
N GLU A 335 -25.61 19.39 25.32
CA GLU A 335 -26.70 18.42 25.18
C GLU A 335 -26.85 17.92 23.73
N PHE A 336 -26.91 18.84 22.76
CA PHE A 336 -27.02 18.49 21.35
C PHE A 336 -25.81 17.70 20.86
N TYR A 337 -24.59 18.09 21.26
CA TYR A 337 -23.38 17.33 20.95
C TYR A 337 -23.47 15.90 21.48
N GLN A 338 -23.92 15.72 22.73
CA GLN A 338 -24.05 14.39 23.33
C GLN A 338 -25.05 13.49 22.61
N VAL A 339 -26.10 14.07 22.01
CA VAL A 339 -27.06 13.32 21.17
C VAL A 339 -26.45 13.00 19.81
N LEU A 340 -25.90 14.00 19.11
CA LEU A 340 -25.40 13.85 17.75
C LEU A 340 -24.19 12.90 17.65
N SER A 341 -23.23 13.03 18.56
CA SER A 341 -21.95 12.29 18.49
C SER A 341 -22.02 10.83 18.94
N ARG A 342 -23.17 10.35 19.43
CA ARG A 342 -23.40 8.94 19.82
C ARG A 342 -24.15 8.13 18.75
N SER A 343 -24.49 8.78 17.63
CA SER A 343 -25.38 8.24 16.59
C SER A 343 -24.69 7.27 15.65
#